data_AF-A0A954EGN2-F1
#
_entry.id   AF-A0A954EGN2-F1
#
_cell.length_a   1.000
_cell.length_b   1.000
_cell.length_c   1.000
_cell.angle_alpha   90.00
_cell.angle_beta   90.00
_cell.angle_gamma   90.00
#
_symmetry.space_group_name_H-M   'P 1'
#
loop_
_entity.id
_entity.type
_entity.pdbx_description
1 polymer ?
#
loop_
_entity_poly.entity_id
_entity_poly.type
_entity_poly.pdbx_seq_one_letter_code
_entity_poly.pdbx_strand_id
1 'polypeptide(L)'
;FHMNIEEQNLADALRAAGKYVGHIHFVDSNRQAAGFGHMDFAPIVQALREIGYNRYISAEAFPIPSTTICAEQTIKRYNELFRAT
;
A
#
# COMPACT_ATOMS: atom_id res chain seq x y z
N PHE A 1 4.34 -0.28 -5.47
CA PHE A 1 5.01 -0.53 -6.77
C PHE A 1 6.54 -0.47 -6.67
N HIS A 2 7.20 0.68 -6.56
CA HIS A 2 8.68 0.76 -6.64
C HIS A 2 9.42 -0.13 -5.65
N MET A 3 8.99 -0.16 -4.38
CA MET A 3 9.62 -1.03 -3.38
C MET A 3 9.50 -2.53 -3.71
N ASN A 4 8.51 -2.95 -4.50
CA ASN A 4 8.38 -4.35 -4.97
C ASN A 4 9.50 -4.76 -5.94
N ILE A 5 10.16 -3.78 -6.55
CA ILE A 5 11.25 -4.00 -7.52
C ILE A 5 12.60 -3.92 -6.78
N GLU A 6 12.77 -2.89 -5.96
CA GLU A 6 14.09 -2.52 -5.42
C GLU A 6 14.38 -3.11 -4.03
N GLU A 7 13.37 -3.32 -3.20
CA GLU A 7 13.58 -3.77 -1.81
C GLU A 7 13.57 -5.28 -1.71
N GLN A 8 14.55 -5.84 -0.98
CA GLN A 8 14.56 -7.27 -0.66
C GLN A 8 13.38 -7.66 0.24
N ASN A 9 13.02 -6.76 1.17
CA ASN A 9 11.87 -6.92 2.07
C ASN A 9 11.24 -5.55 2.36
N LEU A 10 10.00 -5.37 1.92
CA LEU A 10 9.28 -4.10 2.02
C LEU A 10 8.99 -3.70 3.47
N ALA A 11 8.66 -4.67 4.32
CA ALA A 11 8.31 -4.41 5.72
C ALA A 11 9.55 -3.96 6.51
N ASP A 12 10.70 -4.58 6.26
CA ASP A 12 11.96 -4.20 6.92
C ASP A 12 12.46 -2.84 6.43
N ALA A 13 12.32 -2.52 5.14
CA ALA A 13 12.61 -1.19 4.62
C ALA A 13 11.75 -0.10 5.29
N LEU A 14 10.45 -0.36 5.50
CA LEU A 14 9.57 0.56 6.22
C LEU A 14 9.96 0.73 7.69
N ARG A 15 10.31 -0.36 8.39
CA ARG A 15 10.80 -0.30 9.77
C ARG A 15 12.09 0.50 9.88
N ALA A 16 13.03 0.30 8.94
CA ALA A 16 14.29 1.02 8.90
C ALA A 16 14.08 2.52 8.67
N ALA A 17 13.16 2.90 7.78
CA ALA A 17 12.80 4.30 7.54
C ALA A 17 12.04 4.92 8.74
N GLY A 18 11.17 4.16 9.41
CA GLY A 18 10.50 4.56 10.63
C GLY A 18 9.79 5.92 10.51
N LYS A 19 10.08 6.83 11.45
CA LYS A 19 9.49 8.18 11.51
C LYS A 19 9.74 9.06 10.29
N TYR A 20 10.69 8.70 9.42
CA TYR A 20 11.02 9.47 8.21
C TYR A 20 10.07 9.19 7.04
N VAL A 21 9.21 8.17 7.15
CA VAL A 21 8.15 7.91 6.15
C VAL A 21 7.11 9.03 6.22
N GLY A 22 7.17 9.95 5.25
CA GLY A 22 6.28 11.12 5.19
C GLY A 22 4.98 10.89 4.42
N HIS A 23 5.02 10.07 3.38
CA HIS A 23 3.88 9.77 2.52
C HIS A 23 4.01 8.37 1.88
N ILE A 24 2.89 7.74 1.56
CA ILE A 24 2.84 6.41 0.93
C ILE A 24 1.97 6.44 -0.32
N HIS A 25 2.54 6.01 -1.44
CA HIS A 25 1.79 5.57 -2.61
C HIS A 25 1.51 4.07 -2.51
N PHE A 26 0.24 3.69 -2.53
CA PHE A 26 -0.23 2.35 -2.23
C PHE A 26 -0.97 1.75 -3.42
N VAL A 27 -0.23 0.92 -4.14
CA VAL A 27 -0.69 0.22 -5.36
C VAL A 27 -0.04 -1.13 -5.43
N ASP A 28 -0.66 -2.04 -6.19
CA ASP A 28 -0.21 -3.42 -6.30
C ASP A 28 1.10 -3.58 -7.09
N SER A 29 1.59 -4.82 -7.17
CA SER A 29 2.83 -5.20 -7.85
C SER A 29 2.86 -4.79 -9.33
N ASN A 30 1.70 -4.75 -9.98
CA ASN A 30 1.52 -4.36 -11.39
C ASN A 30 1.09 -2.89 -11.57
N ARG A 31 1.21 -2.06 -10.53
CA ARG A 31 0.81 -0.64 -10.50
C ARG A 31 -0.69 -0.40 -10.74
N GLN A 32 -1.53 -1.42 -10.60
CA GLN A 32 -2.98 -1.27 -10.55
C GLN A 32 -3.45 -1.08 -9.09
N ALA A 33 -4.76 -0.89 -8.91
CA ALA A 33 -5.37 -0.78 -7.59
C ALA A 33 -5.01 -2.00 -6.71
N ALA A 34 -4.76 -1.77 -5.42
CA ALA A 34 -4.39 -2.82 -4.48
C ALA A 34 -5.46 -3.95 -4.46
N GLY A 35 -5.02 -5.19 -4.67
CA GLY A 35 -5.86 -6.37 -4.82
C GLY A 35 -6.02 -6.87 -6.27
N PHE A 36 -5.49 -6.16 -7.27
CA PHE A 36 -5.47 -6.61 -8.68
C PHE A 36 -4.12 -7.19 -9.13
N GLY A 37 -3.14 -7.26 -8.23
CA GLY A 37 -1.87 -7.93 -8.46
C GLY A 37 -1.66 -9.06 -7.45
N HIS A 38 -0.44 -9.17 -6.97
CA HIS A 38 -0.01 -10.26 -6.09
C HIS A 38 0.85 -9.75 -4.91
N MET A 39 0.81 -8.45 -4.60
CA MET A 39 1.51 -7.91 -3.45
C MET A 39 0.93 -8.46 -2.14
N ASP A 40 1.80 -9.00 -1.28
CA ASP A 40 1.41 -9.35 0.09
C ASP A 40 1.41 -8.10 0.97
N PHE A 41 0.22 -7.56 1.21
CA PHE A 41 0.05 -6.31 1.96
C PHE A 41 0.06 -6.50 3.48
N ALA A 42 -0.16 -7.71 4.00
CA ALA A 42 -0.24 -7.94 5.44
C ALA A 42 1.03 -7.50 6.20
N PRO A 43 2.25 -7.90 5.80
CA PRO A 43 3.47 -7.47 6.49
C PRO A 43 3.75 -5.97 6.32
N ILE A 44 3.35 -5.37 5.18
CA ILE A 44 3.51 -3.94 4.90
C ILE A 44 2.65 -3.11 5.87
N VAL A 45 1.37 -3.47 5.99
CA VAL A 45 0.42 -2.80 6.90
C VAL A 45 0.87 -2.93 8.35
N GLN A 46 1.35 -4.11 8.73
CA GLN A 46 1.88 -4.35 10.06
C GLN A 46 3.10 -3.47 10.36
N ALA A 47 4.05 -3.35 9.42
CA ALA A 47 5.20 -2.46 9.57
C ALA A 47 4.77 -0.98 9.71
N LEU A 48 3.79 -0.52 8.92
CA LEU A 48 3.25 0.84 9.03
C LEU A 48 2.65 1.10 10.43
N ARG A 49 1.96 0.12 11.02
CA ARG A 49 1.44 0.21 12.39
C ARG A 49 2.56 0.26 13.42
N GLU A 50 3.58 -0.59 13.28
CA GLU A 50 4.73 -0.66 14.20
C GLU A 50 5.53 0.64 14.24
N ILE A 51 5.69 1.32 13.10
CA ILE A 51 6.37 2.63 13.04
C ILE A 51 5.46 3.80 13.43
N GLY A 52 4.20 3.54 13.81
CA GLY A 52 3.24 4.56 14.21
C GLY A 52 2.79 5.49 13.08
N TYR A 53 2.78 5.01 11.83
CA TYR A 53 2.39 5.83 10.68
C TYR A 53 0.91 6.22 10.75
N ASN A 54 0.64 7.52 10.89
CA ASN A 54 -0.69 8.10 11.03
C ASN A 54 -0.99 9.18 9.99
N ARG A 55 -0.40 9.06 8.79
CA ARG A 55 -0.51 10.03 7.68
C ARG A 55 -1.26 9.40 6.49
N TYR A 56 -1.27 10.09 5.35
CA TYR A 56 -2.03 9.69 4.17
C TYR A 56 -1.48 8.44 3.47
N ILE A 57 -2.39 7.61 2.98
CA ILE A 57 -2.13 6.48 2.07
C ILE A 57 -2.88 6.78 0.77
N SER A 58 -2.15 7.01 -0.32
CA SER A 58 -2.71 7.47 -1.59
C SER A 58 -2.57 6.42 -2.68
N ALA A 59 -3.62 6.19 -3.47
CA ALA A 59 -3.54 5.26 -4.60
C ALA A 59 -3.02 6.00 -5.84
N GLU A 60 -1.84 5.60 -6.32
CA GLU A 60 -1.21 6.07 -7.56
C GLU A 60 -1.34 5.01 -8.67
N ALA A 61 -2.57 4.55 -8.93
CA ALA A 61 -2.84 3.38 -9.78
C ALA A 61 -3.08 3.77 -11.25
N PHE A 62 -2.71 2.88 -12.16
CA PHE A 62 -3.22 2.96 -13.54
C PHE A 62 -4.74 2.77 -13.56
N PRO A 63 -5.47 3.48 -14.45
CA PRO A 63 -6.93 3.41 -14.51
C PRO A 63 -7.42 2.18 -15.29
N ILE A 64 -6.99 0.99 -14.87
CA ILE A 64 -7.29 -0.29 -15.53
C ILE A 64 -8.09 -1.18 -14.57
N PRO A 65 -9.27 -1.69 -14.96
CA PRO A 65 -9.92 -1.54 -16.27
C PRO A 65 -10.69 -0.21 -16.44
N SER A 66 -10.95 0.53 -15.37
CA SER A 66 -11.53 1.89 -15.43
C SER A 66 -11.21 2.67 -14.16
N THR A 67 -11.24 4.00 -14.23
CA THR A 67 -11.02 4.88 -13.06
C THR A 67 -11.96 4.56 -11.91
N THR A 68 -13.25 4.36 -12.19
CA THR A 68 -14.27 4.04 -11.18
C THR A 68 -13.99 2.70 -10.50
N ILE A 69 -13.69 1.64 -11.28
CA ILE A 69 -13.40 0.31 -10.73
C ILE A 69 -12.14 0.35 -9.86
N CYS A 70 -11.11 1.08 -10.30
CA CYS A 70 -9.89 1.26 -9.51
C CYS A 70 -10.17 1.99 -8.19
N ALA A 71 -11.00 3.03 -8.21
CA ALA A 71 -11.36 3.78 -7.00
C ALA A 71 -12.17 2.93 -6.01
N GLU A 72 -13.16 2.17 -6.49
CA GLU A 72 -13.96 1.24 -5.69
C GLU A 72 -13.09 0.16 -5.04
N GLN A 73 -12.22 -0.48 -5.84
CA GLN A 73 -11.28 -1.50 -5.35
C GLN A 73 -10.32 -0.92 -4.31
N THR A 74 -9.83 0.30 -4.52
CA THR A 74 -8.95 1.00 -3.58
C THR A 74 -9.65 1.19 -2.23
N ILE A 75 -10.88 1.74 -2.22
CA ILE A 75 -11.64 1.97 -0.99
C ILE A 75 -11.92 0.64 -0.27
N LYS A 76 -12.35 -0.38 -1.02
CA LYS A 76 -12.58 -1.73 -0.48
C LYS A 76 -11.33 -2.25 0.22
N ARG A 77 -10.18 -2.22 -0.46
CA ARG A 77 -8.93 -2.76 0.08
C ARG A 77 -8.42 -1.95 1.27
N TYR A 78 -8.58 -0.64 1.26
CA TYR A 78 -8.21 0.21 2.39
C TYR A 78 -9.05 -0.10 3.62
N ASN A 79 -10.36 -0.34 3.45
CA ASN A 79 -11.21 -0.75 4.56
C ASN A 79 -10.79 -2.11 5.12
N GLU A 80 -10.47 -3.09 4.28
CA GLU A 80 -10.01 -4.41 4.73
C GLU A 80 -8.67 -4.34 5.49
N LEU A 81 -7.75 -3.48 5.04
CA LEU A 81 -6.39 -3.42 5.58
C LEU A 81 -6.25 -2.48 6.79
N PHE A 82 -6.96 -1.36 6.80
CA PHE A 82 -6.69 -0.25 7.72
C PHE A 82 -7.85 0.12 8.64
N ARG A 83 -9.10 -0.29 8.38
CA ARG A 83 -10.15 -0.08 9.39
C ARG A 83 -9.94 -1.06 10.55
N ALA A 84 -10.01 -0.54 11.77
CA ALA A 84 -10.16 -1.36 12.96
C ALA A 84 -11.51 -2.10 12.88
N THR A 85 -11.50 -3.41 13.20
CA THR A 85 -12.69 -4.14 13.63
C THR A 85 -13.19 -3.58 14.95
#